data_AF-A0A7J4SGX9-F1
#
_entry.id   AF-A0A7J4SGX9-F1
#
_cell.length_a   1.000
_cell.length_b   1.000
_cell.length_c   1.000
_cell.angle_alpha   90.00
_cell.angle_beta   90.00
_cell.angle_gamma   90.00
#
_symmetry.space_group_name_H-M   'P 1'
#
loop_
_entity.id
_entity.type
_entity.pdbx_description
1 polymer ?
#
loop_
_entity_poly.entity_id
_entity_poly.type
_entity_poly.pdbx_seq_one_letter_code
_entity_poly.pdbx_strand_id
1 'polypeptide(L)'
;MPKFHGLRNCVTCDVYCTPMNYVDNKGKRYCIACWTEENNPDHPELEALRQKVTEAVEIWKCAKWTREEGPLPVGPKSVQSD
;
A
#
# COMPACT_ATOMS: atom_id res chain seq x y z
N MET A 1 16.94 5.35 -6.45
CA MET A 1 15.79 5.05 -5.58
C MET A 1 14.86 4.12 -6.34
N PRO A 2 14.50 2.94 -5.82
CA PRO A 2 13.61 2.04 -6.55
C PRO A 2 12.27 2.75 -6.75
N LYS A 3 11.84 2.79 -8.01
CA LYS A 3 10.61 3.44 -8.46
C LYS A 3 9.46 2.88 -7.64
N PHE A 4 8.81 3.73 -6.84
CA PHE A 4 7.56 3.39 -6.16
C PHE A 4 6.56 2.92 -7.22
N HIS A 5 6.41 1.61 -7.37
CA HIS A 5 5.40 1.04 -8.24
C HIS A 5 4.05 1.47 -7.65
N GLY A 6 3.35 2.37 -8.34
CA GLY A 6 2.02 2.81 -7.97
C GLY A 6 1.15 1.61 -7.68
N LEU A 7 0.88 1.39 -6.40
CA LEU A 7 0.09 0.27 -5.93
C LEU A 7 -1.33 0.49 -6.45
N ARG A 8 -1.75 -0.39 -7.36
CA ARG A 8 -3.07 -0.38 -7.98
C ARG A 8 -4.15 -0.69 -6.95
N ASN A 9 -5.41 -0.43 -7.30
CA ASN A 9 -6.54 -0.77 -6.46
C ASN A 9 -6.99 -2.22 -6.70
N CYS A 10 -7.67 -2.79 -5.70
CA CYS A 10 -8.39 -4.05 -5.85
C CYS A 10 -9.51 -3.90 -6.89
N VAL A 11 -9.60 -4.83 -7.84
CA VAL A 11 -10.66 -4.81 -8.87
C VAL A 11 -12.07 -5.02 -8.29
N THR A 12 -12.18 -5.66 -7.12
CA THR A 12 -13.48 -6.00 -6.51
C THR A 12 -13.99 -4.90 -5.57
N CYS A 13 -13.14 -4.36 -4.70
CA CYS A 13 -13.54 -3.41 -3.65
C CYS A 13 -12.90 -2.02 -3.76
N ASP A 14 -12.09 -1.78 -4.80
CA ASP A 14 -11.38 -0.52 -5.08
C ASP A 14 -10.46 0.02 -3.95
N VAL A 15 -10.22 -0.78 -2.91
CA VAL A 15 -9.28 -0.45 -1.84
C VAL A 15 -7.85 -0.47 -2.38
N TYR A 16 -7.03 0.51 -1.95
CA TYR A 16 -5.61 0.57 -2.27
C TYR A 16 -4.89 -0.71 -1.80
N CYS A 17 -4.21 -1.40 -2.71
CA CYS A 17 -3.46 -2.60 -2.36
C CYS A 17 -2.11 -2.24 -1.74
N THR A 18 -1.99 -2.24 -0.41
CA THR A 18 -0.68 -2.03 0.24
C THR A 18 0.29 -3.17 -0.07
N PRO A 19 1.63 -2.94 0.01
CA PRO A 19 2.60 -4.00 -0.21
C PRO A 19 2.28 -5.21 0.68
N MET A 20 2.49 -6.42 0.16
CA MET A 20 2.20 -7.69 0.85
C MET A 20 0.72 -7.99 1.14
N ASN A 21 -0.23 -7.12 0.75
CA ASN A 21 -1.66 -7.31 0.98
C ASN A 21 -2.49 -7.47 -0.32
N TYR A 22 -1.86 -7.95 -1.40
CA TYR A 22 -2.52 -8.19 -2.68
C TYR A 22 -2.02 -9.42 -3.41
N VAL A 23 -2.84 -9.89 -4.34
CA VAL A 23 -2.54 -10.96 -5.30
C VAL A 23 -2.82 -10.44 -6.70
N ASP A 24 -1.86 -10.60 -7.61
CA ASP A 24 -2.06 -10.36 -9.03
C ASP A 24 -2.40 -11.69 -9.71
N ASN A 25 -3.60 -11.79 -10.28
CA ASN A 25 -4.06 -12.97 -11.02
C ASN A 25 -4.63 -12.56 -12.38
N LYS A 26 -4.18 -13.22 -13.46
CA LYS A 26 -4.61 -12.95 -14.85
C LYS A 26 -4.56 -11.46 -15.24
N GLY A 27 -3.55 -10.72 -14.75
CA GLY A 27 -3.38 -9.29 -15.02
C GLY A 27 -4.31 -8.36 -14.23
N LYS A 28 -5.17 -8.90 -13.37
CA LYS A 28 -6.02 -8.16 -12.42
C LYS A 28 -5.43 -8.24 -11.02
N ARG A 29 -5.57 -7.15 -10.26
CA ARG A 29 -5.11 -7.08 -8.87
C ARG A 29 -6.29 -7.24 -7.92
N TYR A 30 -6.13 -8.10 -6.93
CA TYR A 30 -7.10 -8.35 -5.88
C TYR A 30 -6.44 -8.10 -4.53
N CYS A 31 -7.14 -7.51 -3.57
CA CYS A 31 -6.70 -7.57 -2.19
C CYS A 31 -6.81 -9.01 -1.68
N ILE A 32 -6.01 -9.39 -0.69
CA ILE A 32 -6.01 -10.75 -0.15
C ILE A 32 -7.41 -11.16 0.33
N ALA A 33 -8.16 -10.24 0.96
CA ALA A 33 -9.51 -10.53 1.42
C ALA A 33 -10.46 -10.93 0.28
N CYS A 34 -10.53 -10.13 -0.80
CA CYS A 34 -11.40 -10.44 -1.94
C CYS A 34 -10.94 -11.68 -2.70
N TRP A 35 -9.62 -11.92 -2.78
CA TRP A 35 -9.09 -13.14 -3.40
C TRP A 35 -9.46 -14.39 -2.59
N THR A 36 -9.33 -14.33 -1.25
CA THR A 36 -9.71 -15.43 -0.37
C THR A 36 -11.21 -15.68 -0.43
N GLU A 37 -12.04 -14.64 -0.44
CA GLU A 37 -13.49 -14.76 -0.57
C GLU A 37 -13.92 -15.42 -1.88
N GLU A 38 -13.26 -15.10 -3.00
CA GLU A 38 -13.56 -15.70 -4.31
C GLU A 38 -13.19 -17.18 -4.38
N ASN A 39 -12.13 -17.61 -3.69
CA ASN A 39 -11.63 -19.00 -3.75
C ASN A 39 -12.11 -19.88 -2.58
N ASN A 40 -12.40 -19.29 -1.43
CA ASN A 40 -12.84 -19.97 -0.21
C ASN A 40 -13.76 -19.03 0.60
N PRO A 41 -15.05 -18.97 0.26
CA PRO A 41 -16.01 -18.06 0.92
C PRO A 41 -16.23 -18.40 2.40
N ASP A 42 -16.06 -19.67 2.81
CA ASP A 42 -16.25 -20.13 4.18
C ASP A 42 -14.95 -20.05 5.03
N HIS A 43 -13.96 -19.26 4.58
CA HIS A 43 -12.72 -19.10 5.32
C HIS A 43 -13.00 -18.44 6.69
N PRO A 44 -12.64 -19.08 7.82
CA PRO A 44 -13.00 -18.59 9.15
C PRO A 44 -12.38 -17.23 9.50
N GLU A 45 -11.28 -16.85 8.85
CA GLU A 45 -10.57 -15.58 9.11
C GLU A 45 -10.84 -14.49 8.05
N LEU A 46 -11.89 -14.61 7.25
CA LEU A 46 -12.16 -13.67 6.15
C LEU A 46 -12.36 -12.22 6.64
N GLU A 47 -13.03 -12.07 7.78
CA GLU A 47 -13.25 -10.76 8.42
C GLU A 47 -11.95 -10.16 8.96
N ALA A 48 -11.08 -10.98 9.58
CA ALA A 48 -9.76 -10.56 10.04
C ALA A 48 -8.86 -10.10 8.88
N LEU A 49 -8.92 -10.79 7.73
CA LEU A 49 -8.21 -10.38 6.52
C LEU A 49 -8.70 -9.03 6.00
N ARG A 50 -10.01 -8.77 6.00
CA ARG A 50 -10.58 -7.47 5.60
C ARG A 50 -10.11 -6.35 6.51
N GLN A 51 -10.10 -6.58 7.82
CA GLN A 51 -9.62 -5.61 8.79
C GLN A 51 -8.13 -5.31 8.57
N LYS A 52 -7.29 -6.35 8.43
CA LYS A 52 -5.85 -6.19 8.17
C LYS A 52 -5.55 -5.37 6.91
N VAL A 53 -6.28 -5.61 5.82
CA VAL A 53 -6.11 -4.83 4.57
C VAL A 53 -6.46 -3.37 4.81
N THR A 54 -7.54 -3.09 5.53
CA THR A 54 -8.02 -1.72 5.80
C THR A 54 -7.04 -0.96 6.71
N GLU A 55 -6.59 -1.58 7.80
CA GLU A 55 -5.62 -1.00 8.73
C GLU A 55 -4.27 -0.71 8.04
N ALA A 56 -3.80 -1.65 7.21
CA ALA A 56 -2.57 -1.45 6.46
C ALA A 56 -2.66 -0.23 5.52
N VAL A 57 -3.83 0.00 4.90
CA VAL A 57 -4.07 1.17 4.05
C VAL A 57 -4.01 2.47 4.84
N GLU A 58 -4.61 2.51 6.02
CA GLU A 58 -4.57 3.71 6.88
C GLU A 58 -3.15 4.03 7.34
N ILE A 59 -2.39 3.02 7.79
CA ILE A 59 -0.98 3.19 8.16
C ILE A 59 -0.16 3.67 6.96
N TRP A 60 -0.36 3.06 5.80
CA TRP A 60 0.38 3.40 4.60
C TRP A 60 0.07 4.81 4.10
N LYS A 61 -1.19 5.27 4.19
CA LYS A 61 -1.54 6.67 3.94
C LYS A 61 -0.75 7.58 4.88
N CYS A 62 -0.74 7.30 6.19
CA CYS A 62 0.00 8.11 7.16
C CYS A 62 1.51 8.14 6.87
N ALA A 63 2.14 7.01 6.54
CA ALA A 63 3.57 6.94 6.19
C ALA A 63 3.92 7.75 4.93
N LYS A 64 3.00 7.84 3.96
CA LYS A 64 3.18 8.72 2.80
C LYS A 64 3.13 10.21 3.18
N TRP A 65 2.40 10.57 4.25
CA TRP A 65 2.18 11.95 4.68
C TRP A 65 3.11 12.42 5.80
N THR A 66 3.89 11.53 6.44
CA THR A 66 4.85 11.92 7.47
C THR A 66 5.98 12.75 6.87
N ARG A 67 5.92 14.07 7.14
CA ARG A 67 6.95 15.07 6.79
C ARG A 67 8.31 14.84 7.47
N GLU A 68 8.36 13.93 8.45
CA GLU A 68 9.54 13.66 9.27
C GLU A 68 10.60 12.82 8.52
N GLU A 69 10.22 12.06 7.48
CA GLU A 69 11.16 11.29 6.63
C GLU A 69 11.83 12.12 5.53
N GLY A 70 11.92 13.44 5.70
CA GLY A 70 12.86 14.21 4.92
C GLY A 70 12.79 15.71 5.13
N PRO A 71 13.70 16.33 5.91
CA PRO A 71 14.33 17.49 5.31
C PRO A 71 14.86 17.04 3.94
N LEU A 72 14.46 17.72 2.86
CA LEU A 72 15.16 17.59 1.59
C LEU A 72 16.66 17.67 1.92
N PRO A 73 17.51 16.75 1.42
CA PRO A 73 18.93 16.78 1.71
C PRO A 73 19.40 18.21 1.46
N VAL A 74 20.05 18.81 2.45
CA VAL A 74 20.55 20.17 2.33
C VAL A 74 21.41 20.16 1.06
N GLY A 75 20.92 20.84 0.02
CA GLY A 75 21.62 20.93 -1.25
C GLY A 75 23.04 21.43 -1.01
N PRO A 76 23.99 21.17 -1.93
CA PRO A 76 25.34 21.67 -1.77
C PRO A 76 25.28 23.16 -1.43
N LYS A 77 25.90 23.54 -0.30
CA LYS A 77 25.96 24.94 0.13
C LYS A 77 26.51 25.76 -1.03
N SER A 78 25.82 26.84 -1.41
CA SER A 78 26.35 27.78 -2.38
C SER A 78 27.74 28.22 -1.91
N VAL A 79 28.72 28.16 -2.81
CA VAL A 79 30.14 28.46 -2.51
C VAL A 79 30.34 29.91 -2.05
N GLN A 80 29.29 30.74 -2.12
CA GLN A 80 29.25 32.06 -1.52
C GLN A 80 28.49 31.97 -0.20
N SER A 81 29.26 31.85 0.88
CA SER A 81 28.87 32.27 2.22
C SER A 81 29.62 33.57 2.45
N ASP A 82 28.91 34.66 2.71
CA ASP A 82 29.49 35.96 3.10
C ASP A 82 30.27 35.87 4.42
#